data_AF-A0A317G0Q9-F1
#
_entry.id   AF-A0A317G0Q9-F1
#
_cell.length_a   1.000
_cell.length_b   1.000
_cell.length_c   1.000
_cell.angle_alpha   90.00
_cell.angle_beta   90.00
_cell.angle_gamma   90.00
#
_symmetry.space_group_name_H-M   'P 1'
#
loop_
_entity.id
_entity.type
_entity.pdbx_description
1 polymer ?
#
loop_
_entity_poly.entity_id
_entity_poly.type
_entity_poly.pdbx_seq_one_letter_code
_entity_poly.pdbx_strand_id
1 'polypeptide(L)'
;MTEKQIYWSRKRDELVTAIKQLGFPRELGDQIAKQLGSPKAMDRMLAYIYNVKPRTAELIVDEMLAICSDIDTWHKKKSAEEANAKYNEILYYGLETDDEENY
;
A
#
# COMPACT_ATOMS: atom_id res chain seq x y z
N MET A 1 -12.17 -17.49 9.11
CA MET A 1 -11.55 -16.30 8.47
C MET A 1 -11.68 -15.14 9.43
N THR A 2 -10.65 -14.31 9.57
CA THR A 2 -10.71 -13.07 10.36
C THR A 2 -11.49 -11.99 9.60
N GLU A 3 -12.03 -10.99 10.29
CA GLU A 3 -12.75 -9.87 9.66
C GLU A 3 -11.90 -9.17 8.59
N LYS A 4 -10.60 -9.03 8.84
CA LYS A 4 -9.63 -8.47 7.87
C LYS A 4 -9.53 -9.32 6.60
N GLN A 5 -9.50 -10.65 6.74
CA GLN A 5 -9.45 -11.57 5.58
C GLN A 5 -10.75 -11.52 4.76
N ILE A 6 -11.91 -11.43 5.43
CA ILE A 6 -13.21 -11.28 4.76
C ILE A 6 -13.27 -9.96 4.00
N TYR A 7 -12.84 -8.86 4.65
CA TYR A 7 -12.81 -7.55 4.02
C TYR A 7 -11.90 -7.52 2.80
N TRP A 8 -10.71 -8.12 2.91
CA TRP A 8 -9.79 -8.26 1.79
C TRP A 8 -10.40 -9.06 0.64
N SER A 9 -11.01 -10.22 0.91
CA SER A 9 -11.64 -11.03 -0.13
C SER A 9 -12.75 -10.26 -0.84
N ARG A 10 -13.59 -9.55 -0.09
CA ARG A 10 -14.67 -8.73 -0.66
C ARG A 10 -14.15 -7.66 -1.61
N LYS A 11 -13.09 -6.95 -1.21
CA LYS A 11 -12.47 -5.90 -2.03
C LYS A 11 -11.76 -6.47 -3.26
N ARG A 12 -11.11 -7.62 -3.12
CA ARG A 12 -10.55 -8.36 -4.25
C ARG A 12 -11.66 -8.72 -5.25
N ASP A 13 -12.75 -9.31 -4.78
CA ASP A 13 -13.86 -9.74 -5.64
C ASP A 13 -14.53 -8.56 -6.36
N GLU A 14 -14.68 -7.43 -5.66
CA GLU A 14 -15.19 -6.17 -6.23
C GLU A 14 -14.28 -5.65 -7.36
N LEU A 15 -12.96 -5.55 -7.09
CA LEU A 15 -11.97 -5.10 -8.08
C LEU A 15 -11.92 -6.01 -9.32
N VAL A 16 -11.88 -7.32 -9.10
CA VAL A 16 -11.90 -8.31 -10.19
C VAL A 16 -13.16 -8.17 -11.03
N THR A 17 -14.31 -7.98 -10.39
CA THR A 17 -15.60 -7.81 -11.08
C THR A 17 -15.61 -6.52 -11.91
N ALA A 18 -15.12 -5.41 -11.36
CA ALA A 18 -15.04 -4.13 -12.07
C ALA A 18 -14.14 -4.21 -13.32
N ILE A 19 -12.98 -4.87 -13.21
CA ILE A 19 -12.06 -5.09 -14.35
C ILE A 19 -12.71 -5.98 -15.41
N LYS A 20 -13.43 -7.03 -15.01
CA LYS A 20 -14.20 -7.86 -15.95
C LYS A 20 -15.31 -7.09 -16.66
N GLN A 21 -16.00 -6.19 -15.96
CA GLN A 21 -17.06 -5.35 -16.53
C GLN A 21 -16.53 -4.38 -17.59
N LEU A 22 -15.25 -4.00 -17.52
CA LEU A 22 -14.57 -3.24 -18.57
C LEU A 22 -14.14 -4.11 -19.78
N GLY A 23 -14.36 -5.43 -19.73
CA GLY A 23 -14.02 -6.35 -20.81
C GLY A 23 -12.65 -7.02 -20.67
N PHE A 24 -11.95 -6.83 -19.55
CA PHE A 24 -10.64 -7.44 -19.32
C PHE A 24 -10.72 -8.81 -18.65
N PRO A 25 -9.68 -9.66 -18.79
CA PRO A 25 -9.65 -10.99 -18.18
C PRO A 25 -9.70 -10.94 -16.64
N ARG A 26 -10.27 -11.99 -16.04
CA ARG A 26 -10.34 -12.15 -14.58
C ARG A 26 -8.94 -12.20 -13.96
N GLU A 27 -8.02 -12.85 -14.66
CA GLU A 27 -6.64 -13.07 -14.27
C GLU A 27 -5.91 -11.74 -14.09
N LEU A 28 -6.19 -10.74 -14.95
CA LEU A 28 -5.64 -9.40 -14.79
C LEU A 28 -6.08 -8.82 -13.43
N GLY A 29 -7.37 -8.86 -13.13
CA GLY A 29 -7.88 -8.35 -11.86
C GLY A 29 -7.30 -9.06 -10.63
N ASP A 30 -7.12 -10.38 -10.68
CA ASP A 30 -6.48 -11.12 -9.59
C ASP A 30 -5.01 -10.71 -9.41
N GLN A 31 -4.27 -10.44 -10.48
CA GLN A 31 -2.88 -9.97 -10.39
C GLN A 31 -2.80 -8.53 -9.85
N ILE A 32 -3.65 -7.62 -10.32
CA ILE A 32 -3.73 -6.24 -9.79
C ILE A 32 -4.02 -6.27 -8.29
N ALA A 33 -5.00 -7.08 -7.85
CA ALA A 33 -5.33 -7.19 -6.44
C ALA A 33 -4.16 -7.70 -5.58
N LYS A 34 -3.39 -8.68 -6.09
CA LYS A 34 -2.20 -9.19 -5.40
C LYS A 34 -1.11 -8.12 -5.27
N GLN A 35 -0.87 -7.35 -6.33
CA GLN A 35 0.16 -6.29 -6.34
C GLN A 35 -0.21 -5.13 -5.40
N LEU A 36 -1.48 -4.72 -5.36
CA LEU A 36 -1.94 -3.65 -4.46
C LEU A 36 -1.83 -4.02 -2.97
N GLY A 37 -1.91 -5.31 -2.64
CA GLY A 37 -1.56 -5.86 -1.32
C GLY A 37 -2.48 -5.48 -0.16
N SER A 38 -3.34 -4.46 -0.29
CA SER A 38 -4.22 -3.99 0.78
C SER A 38 -5.61 -3.55 0.27
N PRO A 39 -6.66 -3.68 1.09
CA PRO A 39 -8.01 -3.25 0.71
C PRO A 39 -8.07 -1.75 0.39
N LYS A 40 -7.31 -0.92 1.13
CA LYS A 40 -7.25 0.53 0.89
C LYS A 40 -6.65 0.87 -0.47
N ALA A 41 -5.65 0.12 -0.92
CA ALA A 41 -5.09 0.28 -2.26
C ALA A 41 -6.08 -0.20 -3.34
N MET A 42 -6.82 -1.28 -3.08
CA MET A 42 -7.92 -1.73 -3.96
C MET A 42 -9.04 -0.69 -4.07
N ASP A 43 -9.38 -0.01 -2.98
CA ASP A 43 -10.37 1.08 -2.98
C ASP A 43 -9.94 2.25 -3.88
N ARG A 44 -8.64 2.62 -3.85
CA ARG A 44 -8.09 3.63 -4.77
C ARG A 44 -8.21 3.18 -6.23
N MET A 45 -7.85 1.93 -6.51
CA MET A 45 -7.93 1.36 -7.85
C MET A 45 -9.38 1.28 -8.36
N LEU A 46 -10.32 0.89 -7.50
CA LEU A 46 -11.76 0.89 -7.80
C LEU A 46 -12.27 2.30 -8.14
N ALA A 47 -11.86 3.30 -7.35
CA ALA A 47 -12.21 4.68 -7.63
C ALA A 47 -11.69 5.12 -9.02
N TYR A 48 -10.45 4.79 -9.37
CA TYR A 48 -9.93 5.05 -10.70
C TYR A 48 -10.75 4.36 -11.79
N ILE A 49 -11.00 3.05 -11.66
CA ILE A 49 -11.75 2.25 -12.64
C ILE A 49 -13.15 2.84 -12.89
N TYR A 50 -13.87 3.21 -11.84
CA TYR A 50 -15.23 3.73 -11.98
C TYR A 50 -15.28 5.13 -12.60
N ASN A 51 -14.29 5.98 -12.34
CA ASN A 51 -14.25 7.34 -12.86
C ASN A 51 -13.66 7.42 -14.27
N VAL A 52 -12.52 6.75 -14.50
CA VAL A 52 -11.75 6.87 -15.74
C VAL A 52 -12.21 5.87 -16.80
N LYS A 53 -12.69 4.69 -16.40
CA LYS A 53 -13.11 3.61 -17.30
C LYS A 53 -12.04 3.32 -18.37
N PRO A 54 -10.82 2.91 -17.95
CA PRO A 54 -9.70 2.70 -18.85
C PRO A 54 -10.03 1.70 -19.96
N ARG A 55 -9.58 2.00 -21.18
CA ARG A 55 -9.85 1.21 -22.38
C ARG A 55 -8.76 0.20 -22.74
N THR A 56 -7.61 0.27 -22.07
CA THR A 56 -6.48 -0.63 -22.29
C THR A 56 -6.00 -1.22 -20.97
N ALA A 57 -5.42 -2.42 -21.04
CA ALA A 57 -4.81 -3.04 -19.87
C ALA A 57 -3.59 -2.24 -19.38
N GLU A 58 -2.88 -1.56 -20.29
CA GLU A 58 -1.76 -0.69 -19.98
C GLU A 58 -2.15 0.42 -18.99
N LEU A 59 -3.27 1.12 -19.22
CA LEU A 59 -3.75 2.17 -18.32
C LEU A 59 -4.11 1.62 -16.92
N ILE A 60 -4.66 0.40 -16.86
CA ILE A 60 -4.97 -0.28 -15.59
C ILE A 60 -3.69 -0.61 -14.83
N VAL A 61 -2.69 -1.14 -15.52
CA VAL A 61 -1.40 -1.51 -14.93
C VAL A 61 -0.61 -0.27 -14.51
N ASP A 62 -0.64 0.79 -15.32
CA ASP A 62 0.03 2.06 -15.01
C ASP A 62 -0.52 2.69 -13.72
N GLU A 63 -1.85 2.79 -13.59
CA GLU A 63 -2.46 3.29 -12.36
C GLU A 63 -2.13 2.40 -11.14
N MET A 64 -2.15 1.07 -11.31
CA MET A 64 -1.74 0.16 -10.24
C MET A 64 -0.30 0.44 -9.79
N LEU A 65 0.64 0.62 -10.72
CA LEU A 65 2.03 0.94 -10.42
C LEU A 65 2.15 2.32 -9.74
N ALA A 66 1.37 3.31 -10.18
CA ALA A 66 1.32 4.63 -9.56
C ALA A 66 0.85 4.53 -8.09
N ILE A 67 -0.22 3.78 -7.81
CA ILE A 67 -0.70 3.54 -6.45
C ILE A 67 0.36 2.84 -5.60
N CYS A 68 1.03 1.80 -6.12
CA CYS A 68 2.10 1.11 -5.40
C CYS A 68 3.28 2.06 -5.09
N SER A 69 3.69 2.88 -6.05
CA SER A 69 4.78 3.86 -5.87
C SER A 69 4.46 4.91 -4.81
N ASP A 70 3.22 5.40 -4.77
CA ASP A 70 2.76 6.33 -3.74
C ASP A 70 2.84 5.70 -2.34
N ILE A 71 2.42 4.44 -2.21
CA ILE A 71 2.44 3.70 -0.94
C ILE A 71 3.88 3.49 -0.47
N ASP A 72 4.78 3.10 -1.38
CA ASP A 72 6.20 2.94 -1.07
C ASP A 72 6.86 4.26 -0.64
N THR A 73 6.52 5.35 -1.32
CA THR A 73 7.02 6.68 -0.98
C THR A 73 6.53 7.11 0.41
N TRP A 74 5.27 6.84 0.73
CA TRP A 74 4.71 7.10 2.05
C TRP A 74 5.39 6.28 3.15
N HIS A 75 5.61 4.97 2.93
CA HIS A 75 6.34 4.12 3.88
C HIS A 75 7.78 4.60 4.10
N LYS A 76 8.50 4.94 3.03
CA LYS A 76 9.88 5.48 3.12
C LYS A 76 9.92 6.76 3.95
N LYS A 77 8.97 7.68 3.70
CA LYS A 77 8.86 8.92 4.46
C LYS A 77 8.59 8.64 5.95
N LYS A 78 7.67 7.72 6.25
CA LYS A 78 7.33 7.37 7.63
C LYS A 78 8.51 6.74 8.38
N SER A 79 9.23 5.83 7.72
CA SER A 79 10.44 5.23 8.29
C SER A 79 11.54 6.28 8.53
N ALA A 80 11.70 7.26 7.63
CA ALA A 80 12.65 8.35 7.83
C ALA A 80 12.23 9.28 8.99
N GLU A 81 10.94 9.58 9.13
CA GLU A 81 10.41 10.34 10.29
C GLU A 81 10.67 9.60 11.61
N GLU A 82 10.43 8.29 11.67
CA GLU A 82 10.70 7.47 12.86
C GLU A 82 12.18 7.40 13.20
N ALA A 83 13.06 7.27 12.19
CA ALA A 83 14.51 7.30 12.39
C ALA A 83 14.97 8.67 12.92
N ASN A 84 14.44 9.77 12.37
CA ASN A 84 14.74 11.12 12.86
C ASN A 84 14.20 11.36 14.26
N ALA A 85 13.01 10.85 14.60
CA ALA A 85 12.44 10.95 15.94
C ALA A 85 13.32 10.22 16.97
N LYS A 86 13.77 9.00 16.67
CA LYS A 86 14.71 8.25 17.52
C LYS A 86 16.06 8.95 17.64
N TYR A 87 16.58 9.52 16.56
CA TYR A 87 17.82 10.29 16.58
C TYR A 87 17.68 11.54 17.46
N ASN A 88 16.57 12.28 17.33
CA ASN A 88 16.27 13.43 18.17
C ASN A 88 16.09 13.03 19.63
N GLU A 89 15.43 11.90 19.92
CA GLU A 89 15.29 11.36 21.27
C GLU A 89 16.67 11.08 21.90
N ILE A 90 17.58 10.42 21.18
CA ILE A 90 18.96 10.19 21.63
C ILE A 90 19.71 11.51 21.84
N LEU A 91 19.53 12.49 20.96
CA LEU A 91 20.18 13.80 21.08
C LEU A 91 19.66 14.61 22.28
N TYR A 92 18.35 14.53 22.58
CA TYR A 92 17.71 15.29 23.66
C TYR A 92 17.84 14.64 25.03
N TYR A 93 17.77 13.31 25.10
CA TYR A 93 17.84 12.56 26.36
C TYR A 93 19.23 11.99 26.66
N GLY A 94 20.16 12.04 25.68
CA GLY A 94 21.46 11.40 25.78
C GLY A 94 21.37 9.88 25.59
N LEU A 95 22.46 9.25 25.13
CA LEU A 95 22.64 7.83 25.39
C LEU A 95 23.00 7.74 26.88
N GLU A 96 22.11 7.22 27.73
CA GLU A 96 22.55 6.68 29.03
C GLU A 96 23.42 5.45 28.74
N THR A 97 24.65 5.69 28.28
CA THR A 97 25.74 4.76 28.48
C THR A 97 26.13 4.93 29.93
N ASP A 98 25.70 3.98 30.76
CA ASP A 98 26.32 3.70 32.06
C ASP A 98 27.82 3.41 31.82
N ASP A 99 28.61 4.48 31.69
CA ASP A 99 30.05 4.46 31.90
C ASP A 99 30.31 4.83 33.37
N GLU A 100 29.87 3.95 34.29
CA GLU A 100 30.42 3.89 35.65
C GLU A 100 31.03 2.50 35.88
N GLU A 101 32.09 2.19 35.14
CA GLU A 101 33.18 1.38 35.70
C GLU A 101 34.31 2.31 36.18
N ASN A 102 34.65 2.16 37.47
CA ASN A 102 35.98 2.33 38.07
C ASN A 102 36.30 3.67 38.81
N TYR A 103 36.06 3.72 40.14
CA TYR A 103 37.10 3.60 41.19
C TYR A 103 36.52 3.59 42.62
#